data_AF-A0A2T5JG22-F1
#
_entry.id   AF-A0A2T5JG22-F1
#
_cell.length_a   1.000
_cell.length_b   1.000
_cell.length_c   1.000
_cell.angle_alpha   90.00
_cell.angle_beta   90.00
_cell.angle_gamma   90.00
#
_symmetry.space_group_name_H-M   'P 1'
#
loop_
_entity.id
_entity.type
_entity.pdbx_description
1 polymer ?
#
loop_
_entity_poly.entity_id
_entity_poly.type
_entity_poly.pdbx_seq_one_letter_code
_entity_poly.pdbx_strand_id
1 'polypeptide(L)'
;MLFILILILTLISGFITPWWAIAIICFVMALYAGKKPAQAFWSGFGAVFIVWTVLALVKSIPNDHLLAARMATVFNLPHWTLLLFVVSLVGGLVGGMSALSGFLVRRIVIK
;
A
#
# COMPACT_ATOMS: atom_id res chain seq x y z
N MET A 1 -2.89 16.13 -2.03
CA MET A 1 -3.19 15.72 -3.42
C MET A 1 -2.56 14.36 -3.76
N LEU A 2 -1.22 14.20 -3.74
CA LEU A 2 -0.55 12.93 -4.05
C LEU A 2 -1.11 11.73 -3.27
N PHE A 3 -1.26 11.86 -1.96
CA PHE A 3 -1.87 10.84 -1.10
C PHE A 3 -3.26 10.40 -1.60
N ILE A 4 -4.16 11.35 -1.89
CA ILE A 4 -5.54 11.05 -2.32
C ILE A 4 -5.53 10.35 -3.68
N LEU A 5 -4.66 10.78 -4.61
CA LEU A 5 -4.51 10.13 -5.92
C LEU A 5 -4.07 8.67 -5.77
N ILE A 6 -3.03 8.42 -4.97
CA ILE A 6 -2.54 7.07 -4.70
C ILE A 6 -3.65 6.25 -4.02
N LEU A 7 -4.34 6.81 -3.03
CA LEU A 7 -5.39 6.10 -2.28
C LEU A 7 -6.52 5.62 -3.20
N ILE A 8 -7.07 6.52 -4.03
CA ILE A 8 -8.18 6.19 -4.93
C ILE A 8 -7.75 5.17 -5.98
N LEU A 9 -6.62 5.40 -6.64
CA LEU A 9 -6.14 4.50 -7.71
C LEU A 9 -5.77 3.12 -7.16
N THR A 10 -5.10 3.07 -6.01
CA THR A 10 -4.73 1.80 -5.35
C THR A 10 -6.00 1.04 -4.94
N LEU A 11 -7.00 1.72 -4.38
CA LEU A 11 -8.27 1.10 -3.99
C LEU A 11 -8.98 0.48 -5.20
N ILE A 12 -9.09 1.21 -6.31
CA ILE A 12 -9.70 0.70 -7.55
C ILE A 12 -8.89 -0.50 -8.09
N SER A 13 -7.56 -0.35 -8.15
CA SER A 13 -6.68 -1.40 -8.67
C SER A 13 -6.73 -2.69 -7.85
N GLY A 14 -7.00 -2.60 -6.54
CA GLY A 14 -7.06 -3.75 -5.64
C GLY A 14 -8.22 -4.72 -5.90
N PHE A 15 -9.18 -4.33 -6.74
CA PHE A 15 -10.28 -5.21 -7.19
C PHE A 15 -10.08 -5.80 -8.59
N ILE A 16 -9.22 -5.20 -9.42
CA ILE A 16 -9.11 -5.52 -10.86
C ILE A 16 -7.75 -6.16 -11.18
N THR A 17 -6.70 -5.76 -10.49
CA THR A 17 -5.32 -6.09 -10.82
C THR A 17 -4.64 -6.88 -9.70
N PRO A 18 -3.54 -7.58 -10.01
CA PRO A 18 -2.72 -8.19 -8.98
C PRO A 18 -2.15 -7.17 -8.01
N TRP A 19 -1.82 -7.64 -6.81
CA TRP A 19 -1.37 -6.83 -5.69
C TRP A 19 -0.12 -5.96 -5.99
N TRP A 20 0.74 -6.35 -6.93
CA TRP A 20 1.97 -5.61 -7.29
C TRP A 20 1.69 -4.29 -8.05
N ALA A 21 0.47 -4.10 -8.57
CA ALA A 21 0.09 -2.88 -9.30
C ALA A 21 0.26 -1.60 -8.45
N ILE A 22 0.16 -1.71 -7.12
CA ILE A 22 0.39 -0.62 -6.18
C ILE A 22 1.75 0.06 -6.36
N ALA A 23 2.80 -0.71 -6.67
CA ALA A 23 4.15 -0.18 -6.84
C ALA A 23 4.23 0.74 -8.05
N ILE A 24 3.62 0.32 -9.17
CA ILE A 24 3.56 1.09 -10.41
C ILE A 24 2.73 2.37 -10.19
N ILE A 25 1.56 2.26 -9.55
CA ILE A 25 0.69 3.40 -9.27
C ILE A 25 1.42 4.44 -8.40
N CYS A 26 2.02 4.01 -7.29
CA CYS A 26 2.78 4.88 -6.40
C CYS A 26 3.94 5.58 -7.12
N PHE A 27 4.70 4.82 -7.94
CA PHE A 27 5.80 5.36 -8.73
C PHE A 27 5.32 6.43 -9.72
N VAL A 28 4.34 6.12 -10.57
CA VAL A 28 3.84 7.03 -11.61
C VAL A 28 3.20 8.28 -11.00
N MET A 29 2.42 8.13 -9.94
CA MET A 29 1.79 9.27 -9.26
C MET A 29 2.82 10.20 -8.62
N ALA A 30 3.86 9.64 -7.97
CA ALA A 30 4.92 10.45 -7.38
C ALA A 30 5.84 11.07 -8.43
N LEU A 31 6.03 10.41 -9.57
CA LEU A 31 6.75 10.94 -10.72
C LEU A 31 6.04 12.18 -11.30
N TYR A 32 4.71 12.19 -11.35
CA TYR A 32 3.94 13.34 -11.86
C TYR A 32 3.74 14.44 -10.81
N ALA A 33 3.27 14.09 -9.60
CA ALA A 33 2.76 15.04 -8.61
C ALA A 33 3.61 15.16 -7.32
N GLY A 34 4.77 14.49 -7.25
CA GLY A 34 5.66 14.54 -6.10
C GLY A 34 6.36 15.89 -5.92
N LYS A 35 6.33 16.45 -4.71
CA LYS A 35 6.93 17.78 -4.40
C LYS A 35 8.13 17.70 -3.46
N LYS A 36 8.07 16.85 -2.44
CA LYS A 36 9.13 16.67 -1.43
C LYS A 36 9.37 15.16 -1.22
N PRO A 37 10.61 14.73 -0.92
CA PRO A 37 10.92 13.30 -0.76
C PRO A 37 10.16 12.67 0.40
N ALA A 38 10.17 13.30 1.58
CA ALA A 38 9.41 12.83 2.74
C ALA A 38 7.90 12.78 2.46
N GLN A 39 7.37 13.80 1.78
CA GLN A 39 5.96 13.81 1.39
C GLN A 39 5.62 12.66 0.43
N ALA A 40 6.49 12.35 -0.54
CA ALA A 40 6.27 11.26 -1.48
C ALA A 40 6.23 9.91 -0.77
N PHE A 41 7.21 9.63 0.09
CA PHE A 41 7.26 8.41 0.89
C PHE A 41 6.02 8.26 1.78
N TRP A 42 5.72 9.25 2.62
CA TRP A 42 4.59 9.16 3.55
C TRP A 42 3.23 9.16 2.84
N SER A 43 3.11 9.81 1.68
CA SER A 43 1.90 9.72 0.86
C SER A 43 1.69 8.31 0.31
N GLY A 44 2.72 7.69 -0.25
CA GLY A 44 2.65 6.32 -0.76
C GLY A 44 2.43 5.30 0.35
N PHE A 45 3.20 5.43 1.43
CA PHE A 45 3.09 4.55 2.60
C PHE A 45 1.70 4.60 3.22
N GLY A 46 1.23 5.78 3.59
CA GLY A 46 -0.04 5.93 4.29
C GLY A 46 -1.23 5.50 3.43
N ALA A 47 -1.23 5.89 2.14
CA ALA A 47 -2.33 5.55 1.24
C ALA A 47 -2.43 4.04 1.05
N VAL A 48 -1.31 3.37 0.76
CA VAL A 48 -1.31 1.92 0.56
C VAL A 48 -1.58 1.19 1.86
N PHE A 49 -0.99 1.59 3.00
CA PHE A 49 -1.26 0.98 4.31
C PHE A 49 -2.76 0.98 4.64
N ILE A 50 -3.45 2.10 4.41
CA ILE A 50 -4.90 2.23 4.64
C ILE A 50 -5.67 1.33 3.67
N VAL A 51 -5.39 1.42 2.36
CA VAL A 51 -6.09 0.61 1.34
C VAL A 51 -5.90 -0.88 1.61
N TRP A 52 -4.69 -1.31 1.95
CA TRP A 52 -4.39 -2.71 2.24
C TRP A 52 -5.15 -3.22 3.45
N THR A 53 -5.19 -2.41 4.52
CA THR A 53 -5.93 -2.73 5.74
C THR A 53 -7.42 -2.87 5.43
N VAL A 54 -7.99 -1.91 4.70
CA VAL A 54 -9.41 -1.93 4.31
C VAL A 54 -9.73 -3.14 3.44
N LEU A 55 -8.95 -3.39 2.37
CA LEU A 55 -9.19 -4.53 1.47
C LEU A 55 -9.04 -5.88 2.17
N ALA A 56 -8.09 -6.00 3.11
CA ALA A 56 -7.92 -7.21 3.91
C ALA A 56 -9.11 -7.42 4.86
N LEU A 57 -9.57 -6.36 5.54
CA LEU A 57 -10.73 -6.43 6.43
C LEU A 57 -12.03 -6.74 5.68
N VAL A 58 -12.27 -6.13 4.52
CA VAL A 58 -13.44 -6.41 3.66
C VAL A 58 -13.51 -7.89 3.29
N LYS A 59 -12.37 -8.55 3.07
CA LYS A 59 -12.30 -9.98 2.78
C LYS A 59 -12.35 -10.87 4.02
N SER A 60 -11.90 -10.36 5.17
CA SER A 60 -11.68 -11.14 6.39
C SER A 60 -12.92 -11.15 7.31
N ILE A 61 -13.64 -10.02 7.43
CA ILE A 61 -14.82 -9.88 8.31
C ILE A 61 -15.94 -10.86 7.91
N PRO A 62 -16.35 -11.00 6.63
CA PRO A 62 -17.43 -11.92 6.26
C PRO A 62 -17.11 -13.40 6.49
N ASN A 63 -15.84 -13.72 6.76
CA ASN A 63 -15.34 -15.07 6.97
C ASN A 63 -14.87 -15.29 8.42
N ASP A 64 -15.32 -14.43 9.35
CA ASP A 64 -14.93 -14.46 10.78
C ASP A 64 -13.41 -14.58 11.01
N HIS A 65 -12.63 -13.98 10.11
CA HIS A 65 -11.17 -14.04 10.12
C HIS A 65 -10.56 -15.45 10.03
N LEU A 66 -11.33 -16.47 9.61
CA LEU A 66 -10.89 -17.88 9.60
C LEU A 66 -9.59 -18.08 8.83
N LEU A 67 -9.51 -17.60 7.59
CA LEU A 67 -8.29 -17.73 6.79
C LEU A 67 -7.11 -16.97 7.40
N ALA A 68 -7.36 -15.76 7.93
CA ALA A 68 -6.33 -14.96 8.57
C ALA A 68 -5.80 -15.63 9.85
N ALA A 69 -6.66 -16.30 10.62
CA ALA A 69 -6.26 -17.08 11.79
C ALA A 69 -5.42 -18.31 11.40
N ARG A 70 -5.80 -19.04 10.34
CA ARG A 70 -4.99 -20.16 9.83
C ARG A 70 -3.61 -19.69 9.37
N MET A 71 -3.55 -18.58 8.61
CA MET A 71 -2.27 -18.01 8.20
C MET A 71 -1.45 -17.52 9.39
N ALA A 72 -2.06 -16.93 10.41
CA ALA A 72 -1.36 -16.55 11.64
C ALA A 72 -0.68 -17.77 12.30
N THR A 73 -1.35 -18.93 12.36
CA THR A 73 -0.72 -20.16 12.87
C THR A 73 0.46 -20.65 12.03
N VAL A 74 0.37 -20.57 10.70
CA VAL A 74 1.47 -20.92 9.78
C VAL A 74 2.69 -20.02 10.04
N PHE A 75 2.48 -18.74 10.32
CA PHE A 75 3.53 -17.78 10.63
C PHE A 75 3.92 -17.75 12.13
N ASN A 76 3.40 -18.66 12.96
CA ASN A 76 3.61 -18.68 14.41
C ASN A 76 3.26 -17.35 15.11
N LEU A 77 2.25 -16.65 14.62
CA LEU A 77 1.77 -15.40 15.19
C LEU A 77 0.65 -15.66 16.21
N PRO A 78 0.61 -14.92 17.33
CA PRO A 78 -0.36 -15.15 18.40
C PRO A 78 -1.81 -14.82 18.03
N HIS A 79 -2.03 -13.89 17.07
CA HIS A 79 -3.37 -13.48 16.65
C HIS A 79 -3.39 -13.00 15.19
N TRP A 80 -4.53 -13.14 14.52
CA TRP A 80 -4.74 -12.70 13.13
C TRP A 80 -4.58 -11.18 12.93
N THR A 81 -4.81 -10.38 13.98
CA THR A 81 -4.65 -8.92 13.94
C THR A 81 -3.20 -8.51 13.73
N LEU A 82 -2.25 -9.26 14.29
CA LEU A 82 -0.83 -9.02 14.07
C LEU A 82 -0.44 -9.33 12.61
N LEU A 83 -1.00 -10.40 12.04
CA LEU A 83 -0.82 -10.70 10.62
C LEU A 83 -1.36 -9.57 9.73
N LEU A 84 -2.57 -9.06 10.03
CA LEU A 84 -3.14 -7.91 9.32
C LEU A 84 -2.20 -6.70 9.36
N PHE A 85 -1.70 -6.36 10.55
CA PHE A 85 -0.77 -5.24 10.73
C PHE A 85 0.52 -5.43 9.91
N VAL A 86 1.13 -6.62 9.96
CA VAL A 86 2.34 -6.94 9.20
C VAL A 86 2.11 -6.81 7.71
N VAL A 87 1.02 -7.39 7.18
CA VAL A 87 0.71 -7.36 5.75
C VAL A 87 0.43 -5.92 5.28
N SER A 88 -0.29 -5.13 6.08
CA SER A 88 -0.50 -3.69 5.80
C SER A 88 0.79 -2.89 5.87
N LEU A 89 1.69 -3.19 6.82
CA LEU A 89 2.99 -2.54 6.96
C LEU A 89 3.87 -2.82 5.75
N VAL A 90 3.92 -4.08 5.29
CA VAL A 90 4.66 -4.48 4.08
C VAL A 90 4.09 -3.77 2.85
N GLY A 91 2.77 -3.74 2.68
CA GLY A 91 2.12 -2.99 1.60
C GLY A 91 2.47 -1.50 1.63
N GLY A 92 2.38 -0.89 2.81
CA GLY A 92 2.78 0.51 3.04
C GLY A 92 4.25 0.75 2.67
N LEU A 93 5.18 -0.09 3.11
CA LEU A 93 6.60 0.05 2.77
C LEU A 93 6.83 -0.04 1.26
N VAL A 94 6.20 -1.00 0.57
CA VAL A 94 6.27 -1.12 -0.90
C VAL A 94 5.74 0.15 -1.57
N GLY A 95 4.60 0.67 -1.11
CA GLY A 95 4.02 1.91 -1.62
C GLY A 95 4.90 3.14 -1.39
N GLY A 96 5.42 3.29 -0.17
CA GLY A 96 6.28 4.41 0.21
C GLY A 96 7.62 4.42 -0.54
N MET A 97 8.27 3.27 -0.65
CA MET A 97 9.53 3.13 -1.41
C MET A 97 9.31 3.40 -2.89
N SER A 98 8.24 2.86 -3.49
CA SER A 98 7.92 3.08 -4.90
C SER A 98 7.61 4.56 -5.20
N ALA A 99 6.87 5.22 -4.32
CA ALA A 99 6.59 6.66 -4.44
C ALA A 99 7.88 7.50 -4.28
N LEU A 100 8.75 7.14 -3.35
CA LEU A 100 10.04 7.81 -3.20
C LEU A 100 10.90 7.66 -4.46
N SER A 101 10.99 6.46 -5.03
CA SER A 101 11.70 6.21 -6.29
C SER A 101 11.12 7.04 -7.43
N GLY A 102 9.80 7.11 -7.59
CA GLY A 102 9.15 7.94 -8.61
C GLY A 102 9.48 9.42 -8.47
N PHE A 103 9.50 9.93 -7.23
CA PHE A 103 9.90 11.31 -6.96
C PHE A 103 11.40 11.56 -7.25
N LEU A 104 12.29 10.63 -6.91
CA LEU A 104 13.72 10.77 -7.19
C LEU A 104 14.00 10.82 -8.70
N VAL A 105 13.29 9.99 -9.48
CA VAL A 105 13.35 10.05 -10.95
C VAL A 105 12.81 11.38 -11.47
N ARG A 106 11.67 11.86 -10.94
CA ARG A 106 11.13 13.18 -11.28
C ARG A 106 12.18 14.28 -11.08
N ARG A 107 12.89 14.28 -9.94
CA ARG A 107 13.91 15.31 -9.63
C ARG A 107 15.04 15.38 -10.67
N ILE A 108 15.33 14.28 -11.34
CA ILE A 108 16.37 14.20 -12.37
C ILE A 108 15.81 14.57 -13.75
N VAL A 109 14.63 14.06 -14.09
CA VAL A 109 14.06 14.15 -15.46
C VAL A 109 13.22 15.41 -15.67
N ILE A 110 12.46 15.83 -14.66
CA ILE A 110 11.46 16.88 -14.72
C ILE A 110 11.89 17.97 -13.73
N LYS A 111 12.55 19.02 -14.24
CA LYS A 111 12.88 20.22 -13.44
C LYS A 111 11.62 20.94 -12.99
#